data_AF-A0AA34WUK7-F1
#
_entry.id   AF-A0AA34WUK7-F1
#
_cell.length_a   1.000
_cell.length_b   1.000
_cell.length_c   1.000
_cell.angle_alpha   90.00
_cell.angle_beta   90.00
_cell.angle_gamma   90.00
#
_symmetry.space_group_name_H-M   'P 1'
#
loop_
_entity.id
_entity.type
_entity.pdbx_description
1 polymer ?
#
loop_
_entity_poly.entity_id
_entity_poly.type
_entity_poly.pdbx_seq_one_letter_code
_entity_poly.pdbx_strand_id
1 'polypeptide(L)'
;MSLESIKMLVDELSTLHVTRGVQPSELIDNLFEEDYVESSARKTSQGLVFELIFQEADEDGSSSKVTMRYTYDLNRHLVLVEQKVAAKRFAIQWDRTRAVQERLAKLEALLSNRLPQESVAAILSTMPQDYLAIAPRLQLVA
;
A
#
# COMPACT_ATOMS: atom_id res chain seq x y z
N MET A 1 0.02 1.41 -27.29
CA MET A 1 0.79 1.31 -26.02
C MET A 1 1.63 2.56 -25.89
N SER A 2 1.16 3.56 -25.13
CA SER A 2 1.54 4.97 -25.28
C SER A 2 2.47 5.48 -24.16
N LEU A 3 3.13 6.62 -24.41
CA LEU A 3 3.82 7.44 -23.40
C LEU A 3 2.91 7.76 -22.19
N GLU A 4 1.59 7.76 -22.39
CA GLU A 4 0.60 7.99 -21.35
C GLU A 4 0.64 6.90 -20.27
N SER A 5 0.88 5.63 -20.64
CA SER A 5 1.00 4.55 -19.67
C SER A 5 2.24 4.71 -18.78
N ILE A 6 3.35 5.18 -19.33
CA ILE A 6 4.57 5.49 -18.57
C ILE A 6 4.30 6.66 -17.62
N LYS A 7 3.68 7.73 -18.14
CA LYS A 7 3.30 8.89 -17.32
C LYS A 7 2.40 8.48 -16.16
N MET A 8 1.37 7.69 -16.42
CA MET A 8 0.44 7.19 -15.41
C MET A 8 1.18 6.40 -14.31
N LEU A 9 2.11 5.51 -14.66
CA LEU A 9 2.89 4.76 -13.67
C LEU A 9 3.78 5.68 -12.82
N VAL A 10 4.40 6.69 -13.43
CA VAL A 10 5.20 7.69 -12.71
C VAL A 10 4.32 8.53 -11.78
N ASP A 11 3.14 8.95 -12.23
CA ASP A 11 2.16 9.70 -11.42
C ASP A 11 1.66 8.84 -10.25
N GLU A 12 1.41 7.56 -10.45
CA GLU A 12 1.04 6.61 -9.38
C GLU A 12 2.17 6.40 -8.37
N LEU A 13 3.41 6.22 -8.83
CA LEU A 13 4.58 6.08 -7.95
C LEU A 13 4.82 7.35 -7.13
N SER A 14 4.64 8.52 -7.77
CA SER A 14 4.73 9.83 -7.12
C SER A 14 3.64 9.99 -6.08
N THR A 15 2.40 9.64 -6.43
CA THR A 15 1.25 9.66 -5.50
C THR A 15 1.51 8.74 -4.31
N LEU A 16 1.96 7.51 -4.54
CA LEU A 16 2.35 6.61 -3.46
C LEU A 16 3.40 7.28 -2.57
N HIS A 17 4.44 7.90 -3.14
CA HIS A 17 5.55 8.46 -2.36
C HIS A 17 5.10 9.63 -1.47
N VAL A 18 4.27 10.53 -1.99
CA VAL A 18 3.85 11.75 -1.27
C VAL A 18 2.66 11.53 -0.35
N THR A 19 1.83 10.52 -0.62
CA THR A 19 0.62 10.26 0.19
C THR A 19 0.93 9.34 1.36
N ARG A 20 0.38 9.71 2.52
CA ARG A 20 0.48 8.92 3.75
C ARG A 20 -0.52 7.76 3.82
N GLY A 21 -1.43 7.66 2.86
CA GLY A 21 -2.61 6.80 2.94
C GLY A 21 -3.60 7.28 4.01
N VAL A 22 -4.73 6.58 4.12
CA VAL A 22 -5.79 6.92 5.09
C VAL A 22 -5.25 6.91 6.51
N GLN A 23 -5.45 7.99 7.25
CA GLN A 23 -4.92 8.17 8.61
C GLN A 23 -5.89 7.63 9.67
N PRO A 24 -5.41 7.25 10.87
CA PRO A 24 -6.29 6.79 11.95
C PRO A 24 -7.38 7.80 12.33
N SER A 25 -7.08 9.10 12.24
CA SER A 25 -8.05 10.18 12.48
C SER A 25 -9.17 10.24 11.46
N GLU A 26 -8.95 9.74 10.24
CA GLU A 26 -10.00 9.64 9.21
C GLU A 26 -10.83 8.36 9.40
N LEU A 27 -10.24 7.31 9.97
CA LEU A 27 -10.92 6.03 10.23
C LEU A 27 -11.77 6.05 11.50
N ILE A 28 -11.40 6.87 12.50
CA ILE A 28 -12.11 6.95 13.78
C ILE A 28 -13.54 7.47 13.59
N ASP A 29 -13.77 8.31 12.57
CA ASP A 29 -15.08 8.89 12.29
C ASP A 29 -16.11 7.81 11.92
N ASN A 30 -15.66 6.68 11.36
CA ASN A 30 -16.54 5.56 11.06
C ASN A 30 -17.16 4.92 12.31
N LEU A 31 -16.57 5.10 13.50
CA LEU A 31 -17.14 4.55 14.75
C LEU A 31 -18.47 5.18 15.16
N PHE A 32 -18.85 6.31 14.55
CA PHE A 32 -20.15 6.92 14.79
C PHE A 32 -21.28 6.29 13.96
N GLU A 33 -20.95 5.43 13.00
CA GLU A 33 -21.89 4.64 12.20
C GLU A 33 -22.34 3.40 13.00
N GLU A 34 -23.60 2.96 12.83
CA GLU A 34 -24.22 1.90 13.65
C GLU A 34 -23.53 0.54 13.51
N ASP A 35 -22.99 0.23 12.34
CA ASP A 35 -22.38 -1.06 12.04
C ASP A 35 -20.99 -1.23 12.68
N TYR A 36 -20.37 -0.14 13.12
CA TYR A 36 -19.03 -0.16 13.71
C TYR A 36 -19.08 -0.42 15.21
N VAL A 37 -18.33 -1.42 15.65
CA VAL A 37 -18.44 -1.99 17.00
C VAL A 37 -17.30 -1.54 17.90
N GLU A 38 -16.08 -1.47 17.37
CA GLU A 38 -14.88 -1.27 18.18
C GLU A 38 -13.73 -0.72 17.33
N SER A 39 -12.87 0.08 17.95
CA SER A 39 -11.52 0.33 17.43
C SER A 39 -10.48 0.10 18.51
N SER A 40 -9.26 -0.22 18.09
CA SER A 40 -8.11 -0.24 18.98
C SER A 40 -6.87 0.30 18.28
N ALA A 41 -5.98 0.90 19.06
CA ALA A 41 -4.72 1.42 18.57
C ALA A 41 -3.58 0.90 19.45
N ARG A 42 -2.52 0.39 18.83
CA ARG A 42 -1.34 -0.14 19.51
C ARG A 42 -0.08 0.45 18.90
N LYS A 43 0.68 1.19 19.70
CA LYS A 43 2.04 1.61 19.33
C LYS A 43 2.98 0.40 19.31
N THR A 44 3.84 0.34 18.32
CA THR A 44 4.88 -0.68 18.17
C THR A 44 6.25 -0.01 18.02
N SER A 45 7.32 -0.80 18.01
CA SER A 45 8.66 -0.30 17.70
C SER A 45 8.81 0.19 16.26
N GLN A 46 7.96 -0.28 15.35
CA GLN A 46 8.00 0.03 13.92
C GLN A 46 6.99 1.11 13.51
N GLY A 47 6.13 1.57 14.42
CA GLY A 47 5.09 2.56 14.14
C GLY A 47 3.81 2.30 14.92
N LEU A 48 2.67 2.24 14.23
CA LEU A 48 1.34 2.11 14.83
C LEU A 48 0.54 1.02 14.13
N VAL A 49 -0.22 0.24 14.90
CA VAL A 49 -1.27 -0.63 14.37
C VAL A 49 -2.61 -0.10 14.86
N PHE A 50 -3.53 0.15 13.93
CA PHE A 50 -4.90 0.55 14.20
C PHE A 50 -5.83 -0.55 13.70
N GLU A 51 -6.75 -0.99 14.53
CA GLU A 51 -7.78 -1.97 14.18
C GLU A 51 -9.16 -1.33 14.28
N LEU A 52 -10.00 -1.63 13.30
CA LEU A 52 -11.39 -1.20 13.24
C LEU A 52 -12.28 -2.42 13.00
N ILE A 53 -13.36 -2.50 13.75
CA ILE A 53 -14.23 -3.67 13.79
C ILE A 53 -15.66 -3.23 13.50
N PHE A 54 -16.32 -3.92 12.56
CA PHE A 54 -17.71 -3.67 12.21
C PHE A 54 -18.45 -4.98 11.90
N GLN A 55 -19.77 -4.90 11.83
CA GLN A 55 -20.63 -5.99 11.37
C GLN A 55 -20.98 -5.76 9.90
N GLU A 56 -20.90 -6.80 9.11
CA GLU A 56 -21.31 -6.79 7.71
C GLU A 56 -22.35 -7.89 7.52
N ALA A 57 -23.55 -7.52 7.05
CA ALA A 57 -24.58 -8.48 6.68
C ALA A 57 -24.28 -9.04 5.28
N ASP A 58 -24.34 -10.36 5.14
CA ASP A 58 -24.32 -10.99 3.82
C ASP A 58 -25.71 -10.91 3.14
N GLU A 59 -25.77 -11.34 1.88
CA GLU A 59 -27.01 -11.34 1.07
C GLU A 59 -28.12 -12.21 1.69
N ASP A 60 -27.76 -13.16 2.56
CA ASP A 60 -28.67 -14.06 3.27
C ASP A 60 -29.10 -13.52 4.66
N GLY A 61 -28.66 -12.31 5.03
CA GLY A 61 -28.99 -11.64 6.28
C GLY A 61 -28.19 -12.12 7.50
N SER A 62 -27.15 -12.93 7.30
CA SER A 62 -26.24 -13.34 8.37
C SER A 62 -25.16 -12.27 8.59
N SER A 63 -25.00 -11.82 9.84
CA SER A 63 -23.99 -10.82 10.20
C SER A 63 -22.64 -11.47 10.45
N SER A 64 -21.59 -11.01 9.77
CA SER A 64 -20.20 -11.39 10.01
C SER A 64 -19.42 -10.24 10.63
N LYS A 65 -18.64 -10.54 11.68
CA LYS A 65 -17.70 -9.59 12.26
C LYS A 65 -16.50 -9.42 11.33
N VAL A 66 -16.27 -8.22 10.85
CA VAL A 66 -15.08 -7.86 10.05
C VAL A 66 -14.11 -7.09 10.93
N THR A 67 -12.83 -7.39 10.81
CA THR A 67 -11.74 -6.66 11.47
C THR A 67 -10.75 -6.20 10.42
N MET A 68 -10.66 -4.89 10.25
CA MET A 68 -9.68 -4.24 9.39
C MET A 68 -8.49 -3.80 10.26
N ARG A 69 -7.27 -4.15 9.83
CA ARG A 69 -6.03 -3.73 10.48
C ARG A 69 -5.23 -2.87 9.53
N TYR A 70 -4.87 -1.69 10.01
CA TYR A 70 -4.05 -0.69 9.32
C TYR A 70 -2.72 -0.58 10.08
N THR A 71 -1.63 -0.88 9.39
CA THR A 71 -0.28 -0.76 9.95
C THR A 71 0.41 0.45 9.34
N TYR A 72 0.99 1.27 10.20
CA TYR A 72 1.68 2.50 9.84
C TYR A 72 3.14 2.42 10.28
N ASP A 73 4.04 3.04 9.51
CA ASP A 73 5.43 3.23 9.88
C ASP A 73 5.64 4.42 10.85
N LEU A 74 6.88 4.65 11.27
CA LEU A 74 7.26 5.79 12.11
C LEU A 74 7.05 7.16 11.43
N ASN A 75 7.03 7.18 10.09
CA ASN A 75 6.78 8.38 9.28
C ASN A 75 5.28 8.61 9.03
N ARG A 76 4.41 7.79 9.63
CA ARG A 76 2.95 7.81 9.51
C ARG A 76 2.41 7.42 8.12
N HIS A 77 3.20 6.72 7.30
CA HIS A 77 2.69 6.12 6.08
C HIS A 77 1.95 4.83 6.41
N LEU A 78 0.77 4.65 5.84
CA LEU A 78 0.10 3.36 5.79
C LEU A 78 0.94 2.40 4.95
N VAL A 79 1.39 1.31 5.55
CA VAL A 79 2.25 0.30 4.90
C VAL A 79 1.52 -1.00 4.59
N LEU A 80 0.51 -1.36 5.39
CA LEU A 80 -0.20 -2.62 5.25
C LEU A 80 -1.66 -2.48 5.71
N VAL A 81 -2.57 -3.03 4.91
CA VAL A 81 -3.98 -3.24 5.27
C VAL A 81 -4.26 -4.73 5.24
N GLU A 82 -4.77 -5.25 6.34
CA GLU A 82 -5.21 -6.64 6.46
C GLU A 82 -6.68 -6.68 6.86
N GLN A 83 -7.38 -7.72 6.39
CA GLN A 83 -8.77 -7.98 6.76
C GLN A 83 -8.88 -9.37 7.36
N LYS A 84 -9.69 -9.48 8.42
CA LYS A 84 -10.17 -10.73 8.97
C LYS A 84 -11.69 -10.71 8.96
N VAL A 85 -12.30 -11.79 8.45
CA VAL A 85 -13.75 -11.99 8.46
C VAL A 85 -14.07 -13.17 9.39
N ALA A 86 -14.95 -12.95 10.36
CA ALA A 86 -15.34 -13.89 11.39
C ALA A 86 -14.12 -14.53 12.09
N ALA A 87 -14.07 -15.86 12.19
CA ALA A 87 -12.99 -16.60 12.84
C ALA A 87 -11.78 -16.88 11.93
N LYS A 88 -11.73 -16.31 10.71
CA LYS A 88 -10.64 -16.55 9.76
C LYS A 88 -9.34 -15.85 10.20
N ARG A 89 -8.25 -16.15 9.49
CA ARG A 89 -6.96 -15.46 9.63
C ARG A 89 -7.01 -14.12 8.90
N PHE A 90 -6.12 -13.21 9.27
CA PHE A 90 -5.90 -11.98 8.51
C PHE A 90 -5.36 -12.31 7.11
N ALA A 91 -5.96 -11.67 6.11
CA ALA A 91 -5.54 -11.69 4.72
C ALA A 91 -5.13 -10.26 4.30
N ILE A 92 -4.01 -10.15 3.60
CA ILE A 92 -3.51 -8.87 3.08
C ILE A 92 -4.48 -8.36 2.02
N GLN A 93 -5.02 -7.17 2.24
CA GLN A 93 -5.84 -6.44 1.27
C GLN A 93 -4.99 -5.48 0.44
N TRP A 94 -4.00 -4.86 1.09
CA TRP A 94 -3.11 -3.92 0.43
C TRP A 94 -1.77 -3.86 1.15
N ASP A 95 -0.69 -3.78 0.38
CA ASP A 95 0.69 -3.72 0.87
C ASP A 95 1.44 -2.69 0.04
N ARG A 96 1.97 -1.67 0.70
CA ARG A 96 2.66 -0.54 0.05
C ARG A 96 3.90 -0.99 -0.71
N THR A 97 4.68 -1.89 -0.12
CA THR A 97 5.91 -2.42 -0.73
C THR A 97 5.58 -3.18 -2.01
N ARG A 98 4.55 -4.04 -1.97
CA ARG A 98 4.08 -4.75 -3.17
C ARG A 98 3.57 -3.78 -4.24
N ALA A 99 2.77 -2.80 -3.83
CA ALA A 99 2.22 -1.80 -4.74
C ALA A 99 3.31 -0.99 -5.47
N VAL A 100 4.40 -0.63 -4.78
CA VAL A 100 5.57 0.03 -5.37
C VAL A 100 6.33 -0.90 -6.31
N GLN A 101 6.63 -2.13 -5.86
CA GLN A 101 7.37 -3.12 -6.66
C GLN A 101 6.67 -3.44 -7.99
N GLU A 102 5.35 -3.66 -7.96
CA GLU A 102 4.57 -3.95 -9.15
C GLU A 102 4.62 -2.80 -10.17
N ARG A 103 4.57 -1.55 -9.71
CA ARG A 103 4.63 -0.36 -10.57
C ARG A 103 6.02 -0.14 -11.14
N LEU A 104 7.07 -0.31 -10.33
CA LEU A 104 8.44 -0.24 -10.79
C LEU A 104 8.73 -1.32 -11.83
N ALA A 105 8.31 -2.56 -11.62
CA ALA A 105 8.50 -3.65 -12.57
C ALA A 105 7.77 -3.38 -13.90
N LYS A 106 6.54 -2.85 -13.84
CA LYS A 106 5.80 -2.44 -15.04
C LYS A 106 6.49 -1.29 -15.77
N LEU A 107 7.01 -0.30 -15.04
CA LEU A 107 7.71 0.83 -15.61
C LEU A 107 9.02 0.40 -16.29
N GLU A 108 9.81 -0.42 -15.62
CA GLU A 108 11.04 -1.01 -16.17
C GLU A 108 10.74 -1.76 -17.46
N ALA A 109 9.75 -2.67 -17.46
CA ALA A 109 9.37 -3.42 -18.65
C ALA A 109 8.96 -2.51 -19.82
N LEU A 110 8.22 -1.43 -19.57
CA LEU A 110 7.83 -0.48 -20.60
C LEU A 110 9.01 0.34 -21.16
N LEU A 111 9.96 0.73 -20.30
CA LEU A 111 11.15 1.47 -20.70
C LEU A 111 12.14 0.59 -21.48
N SER A 112 12.38 -0.65 -21.02
CA SER A 112 13.26 -1.62 -21.68
C SER A 112 12.80 -2.01 -23.09
N ASN A 113 11.50 -1.87 -23.39
CA ASN A 113 10.98 -2.06 -24.74
C ASN A 113 11.32 -0.92 -25.71
N ARG A 114 11.85 0.21 -25.22
CA ARG A 114 12.07 1.44 -26.00
C ARG A 114 13.47 2.01 -25.91
N LEU A 115 14.18 1.73 -24.83
CA LEU A 115 15.47 2.35 -24.51
C LEU A 115 16.53 1.28 -24.25
N PRO A 116 17.82 1.59 -24.54
CA PRO A 116 18.92 0.74 -24.11
C PRO A 116 18.92 0.56 -22.59
N GLN A 117 19.40 -0.61 -22.14
CA GLN A 117 19.40 -0.97 -20.72
C GLN A 117 20.10 0.06 -19.83
N GLU A 118 21.21 0.66 -20.28
CA GLU A 118 21.92 1.72 -19.55
C GLU A 118 21.06 2.95 -19.30
N SER A 119 20.26 3.36 -20.30
CA SER A 119 19.34 4.50 -20.16
C SER A 119 18.20 4.17 -19.20
N VAL A 120 17.67 2.94 -19.24
CA VAL A 120 16.65 2.49 -18.28
C VAL A 120 17.22 2.51 -16.86
N ALA A 121 18.41 1.98 -16.65
CA ALA A 121 19.09 1.99 -15.36
C ALA A 121 19.32 3.41 -14.85
N ALA A 122 19.78 4.33 -15.71
CA ALA A 122 19.95 5.73 -15.37
C ALA A 122 18.63 6.38 -14.92
N ILE A 123 17.52 6.14 -15.63
CA ILE A 123 16.21 6.65 -15.25
C ILE A 123 15.76 6.08 -13.90
N LEU A 124 15.82 4.76 -13.72
CA LEU A 124 15.37 4.11 -12.48
C LEU A 124 16.23 4.50 -11.28
N SER A 125 17.50 4.85 -11.49
CA SER A 125 18.38 5.37 -10.44
C SER A 125 17.96 6.73 -9.87
N THR A 126 17.08 7.46 -10.58
CA THR A 126 16.52 8.73 -10.10
C THR A 126 15.33 8.56 -9.16
N MET A 127 14.88 7.31 -8.93
CA MET A 127 13.78 7.02 -8.01
C MET A 127 14.16 7.35 -6.56
N PRO A 128 13.17 7.67 -5.71
CA PRO A 128 13.40 7.85 -4.28
C PRO A 128 14.15 6.67 -3.62
N GLN A 129 15.05 6.96 -2.69
CA GLN A 129 15.94 5.95 -2.08
C GLN A 129 15.18 4.84 -1.37
N ASP A 130 14.04 5.15 -0.76
CA ASP A 130 13.13 4.19 -0.13
C ASP A 130 12.59 3.17 -1.13
N TYR A 131 12.35 3.58 -2.38
CA TYR A 131 11.94 2.66 -3.45
C TYR A 131 13.11 1.80 -3.95
N LEU A 132 14.30 2.38 -4.06
CA LEU A 132 15.52 1.65 -4.43
C LEU A 132 15.88 0.58 -3.40
N ALA A 133 15.69 0.85 -2.11
CA ALA A 133 15.91 -0.12 -1.03
C ALA A 133 14.98 -1.35 -1.12
N ILE A 134 13.82 -1.19 -1.76
CA ILE A 134 12.80 -2.23 -1.95
C ILE A 134 13.03 -3.02 -3.26
N ALA A 135 13.81 -2.47 -4.19
CA ALA A 135 14.09 -3.05 -5.50
C ALA A 135 15.50 -3.70 -5.52
N PRO A 136 15.63 -5.00 -5.22
CA PRO A 136 16.93 -5.67 -5.10
C PRO A 136 17.75 -5.76 -6.40
N ARG A 137 17.23 -5.27 -7.54
CA ARG A 137 17.85 -5.39 -8.87
C ARG A 137 18.39 -4.09 -9.47
N LEU A 138 18.29 -2.96 -8.78
CA LEU A 138 18.66 -1.66 -9.35
C LEU A 138 20.10 -1.22 -9.05
N GLN A 139 20.91 -2.05 -8.40
CA GLN A 139 22.34 -1.78 -8.26
C GLN A 139 23.13 -2.56 -9.32
N LEU A 140 23.34 -1.92 -10.47
CA LEU A 140 24.53 -2.22 -11.26
C LEU A 140 25.72 -1.74 -10.44
N VAL A 141 26.37 -2.69 -9.77
CA VAL A 141 27.70 -2.50 -9.19
C VAL A 141 28.64 -2.20 -10.36
N ALA A 142 29.25 -1.01 -10.32
CA ALA A 142 30.28 -0.59 -11.27
C ALA A 142 31.52 -1.48 -11.18
#